data_AF-A0A1I4YEC3-F1
#
_entry.id   AF-A0A1I4YEC3-F1
#
_cell.length_a   1.000
_cell.length_b   1.000
_cell.length_c   1.000
_cell.angle_alpha   90.00
_cell.angle_beta   90.00
_cell.angle_gamma   90.00
#
_symmetry.space_group_name_H-M   'P 1'
#
loop_
_entity.id
_entity.type
_entity.pdbx_description
1 polymer ?
#
loop_
_entity_poly.entity_id
_entity_poly.type
_entity_poly.pdbx_seq_one_letter_code
_entity_poly.pdbx_strand_id
1 'polypeptide(L)'
;MPRNDISDKLVHFTSGDTPDAALARLSQIVEERVLRGSNGMIRGGYRCVCFTEAPLASLPGGLVNPDAYSRYQPFGVIFEKAHIFSRGGRPVIYQSDAEYHALRDEMKWRHMRYEPDANPPVDFGWEREWRVRAEALEFRPDIAGLVLPDETWLDRLEAAHHEQQDWQVYEYSFVLDRQLAELYREPFRWNVFLLG
;
A
#
# COMPACT_ATOMS: atom_id res chain seq x y z
N MET A 1 -27.91 10.11 -0.73
CA MET A 1 -26.89 11.07 -1.18
C MET A 1 -25.63 10.30 -1.53
N PRO A 2 -25.00 10.52 -2.70
CA PRO A 2 -23.68 9.96 -2.97
C PRO A 2 -22.65 10.55 -2.01
N ARG A 3 -21.85 9.69 -1.37
CA ARG A 3 -20.71 10.09 -0.52
C ARG A 3 -19.43 9.97 -1.34
N ASN A 4 -19.00 11.08 -1.91
CA ASN A 4 -17.80 11.12 -2.76
C ASN A 4 -16.51 11.06 -1.93
N ASP A 5 -16.62 11.18 -0.61
CA ASP A 5 -15.52 11.18 0.35
C ASP A 5 -15.16 9.78 0.87
N ILE A 6 -15.94 8.75 0.54
CA ILE A 6 -15.69 7.35 0.93
C ILE A 6 -15.41 6.49 -0.31
N SER A 7 -14.67 5.41 -0.11
CA SER A 7 -14.32 4.47 -1.18
C SER A 7 -14.54 3.04 -0.73
N ASP A 8 -14.92 2.16 -1.64
CA ASP A 8 -14.89 0.70 -1.42
C ASP A 8 -13.48 0.12 -1.59
N LYS A 9 -12.47 0.96 -1.84
CA LYS A 9 -11.07 0.58 -1.99
C LYS A 9 -10.20 1.01 -0.81
N LEU A 10 -9.12 0.28 -0.63
CA LEU A 10 -8.04 0.61 0.29
C LEU A 10 -6.71 0.59 -0.46
N VAL A 11 -5.87 1.59 -0.23
CA VAL A 11 -4.57 1.73 -0.90
C VAL A 11 -3.44 1.62 0.12
N HIS A 12 -2.45 0.78 -0.17
CA HIS A 12 -1.16 0.80 0.49
C HIS A 12 -0.21 1.66 -0.32
N PHE A 13 -0.03 2.92 0.08
CA PHE A 13 0.91 3.83 -0.59
C PHE A 13 2.36 3.51 -0.22
N THR A 14 3.26 3.62 -1.19
CA THR A 14 4.70 3.43 -0.96
C THR A 14 5.32 4.73 -0.46
N SER A 15 6.22 4.59 0.50
CA SER A 15 7.05 5.69 0.98
C SER A 15 8.28 5.86 0.11
N GLY A 16 8.75 7.09 -0.04
CA GLY A 16 10.02 7.39 -0.70
C GLY A 16 10.33 8.88 -0.70
N ASP A 17 11.60 9.22 -0.50
CA ASP A 17 12.07 10.62 -0.51
C ASP A 17 11.92 11.26 -1.91
N THR A 18 11.92 10.42 -2.95
CA THR A 18 11.67 10.81 -4.34
C THR A 18 10.65 9.88 -5.00
N PRO A 19 9.97 10.34 -6.08
CA PRO A 19 9.12 9.50 -6.89
C PRO A 19 9.84 8.25 -7.42
N ASP A 20 11.10 8.36 -7.84
CA ASP A 20 11.90 7.22 -8.30
C ASP A 20 12.14 6.19 -7.19
N ALA A 21 12.43 6.62 -5.96
CA ALA A 21 12.60 5.72 -4.83
C ALA A 21 11.29 5.00 -4.47
N ALA A 22 10.15 5.70 -4.57
CA ALA A 22 8.85 5.11 -4.35
C ALA A 22 8.43 4.14 -5.45
N LEU A 23 8.76 4.44 -6.72
CA LEU A 23 8.58 3.52 -7.84
C LEU A 23 9.42 2.26 -7.63
N ALA A 24 10.71 2.40 -7.32
CA ALA A 24 11.59 1.24 -7.07
C ALA A 24 11.04 0.34 -5.96
N ARG A 25 10.49 0.94 -4.90
CA ARG A 25 9.81 0.20 -3.82
C ARG A 25 8.55 -0.50 -4.32
N LEU A 26 7.75 0.13 -5.16
CA LEU A 26 6.58 -0.49 -5.78
C LEU A 26 7.00 -1.66 -6.68
N SER A 27 8.04 -1.51 -7.50
CA SER A 27 8.58 -2.59 -8.34
C SER A 27 8.96 -3.81 -7.50
N GLN A 28 9.69 -3.61 -6.40
CA GLN A 28 10.04 -4.70 -5.48
C GLN A 28 8.79 -5.36 -4.87
N ILE A 29 7.79 -4.57 -4.45
CA ILE A 29 6.53 -5.09 -3.91
C ILE A 29 5.76 -5.93 -4.95
N VAL A 30 5.76 -5.48 -6.22
CA VAL A 30 5.10 -6.16 -7.33
C VAL A 30 5.79 -7.46 -7.69
N GLU A 31 7.12 -7.46 -7.72
CA GLU A 31 7.96 -8.64 -7.90
C GLU A 31 7.74 -9.66 -6.79
N GLU A 32 7.91 -9.24 -5.53
CA GLU A 32 7.79 -10.14 -4.38
C GLU A 32 6.33 -10.57 -4.13
N ARG A 33 5.37 -9.82 -4.68
CA ARG A 33 3.93 -9.97 -4.44
C ARG A 33 3.56 -9.96 -2.95
N VAL A 34 4.30 -9.18 -2.17
CA VAL A 34 4.20 -9.14 -0.71
C VAL A 34 4.20 -7.70 -0.21
N LEU A 35 3.19 -7.37 0.58
CA LEU A 35 3.21 -6.18 1.44
C LEU A 35 3.75 -6.56 2.81
N ARG A 36 4.89 -5.98 3.21
CA ARG A 36 5.51 -6.27 4.51
C ARG A 36 4.92 -5.38 5.59
N GLY A 37 4.50 -6.00 6.70
CA GLY A 37 3.99 -5.28 7.85
C GLY A 37 5.09 -4.50 8.55
N SER A 38 4.76 -3.31 9.06
CA SER A 38 5.66 -2.47 9.84
C SER A 38 5.06 -2.21 11.23
N ASN A 39 5.87 -1.73 12.16
CA ASN A 39 5.43 -1.26 13.47
C ASN A 39 5.53 0.28 13.59
N GLY A 40 5.77 0.98 12.48
CA GLY A 40 5.95 2.43 12.47
C GLY A 40 4.68 3.15 12.92
N MET A 41 4.79 3.99 13.96
CA MET A 41 3.66 4.70 14.57
C MET A 41 2.53 3.78 15.11
N ILE A 42 2.84 2.52 15.41
CA ILE A 42 1.89 1.58 16.02
C ILE A 42 2.27 1.35 17.49
N ARG A 43 1.47 1.90 18.40
CA ARG A 43 1.68 1.74 19.84
C ARG A 43 1.59 0.27 20.26
N GLY A 44 2.57 -0.18 21.05
CA GLY A 44 2.69 -1.58 21.48
C GLY A 44 3.53 -2.47 20.54
N GLY A 45 4.11 -1.89 19.48
CA GLY A 45 5.07 -2.59 18.62
C GLY A 45 4.47 -3.67 17.72
N TYR A 46 3.13 -3.69 17.57
CA TYR A 46 2.46 -4.63 16.68
C TYR A 46 2.86 -4.38 15.23
N ARG A 47 3.09 -5.46 14.49
CA ARG A 47 3.33 -5.39 13.05
C ARG A 47 2.03 -5.45 12.29
N CYS A 48 1.80 -4.44 11.46
CA CYS A 48 0.62 -4.33 10.61
C CYS A 48 0.99 -3.90 9.19
N VAL A 49 0.23 -4.40 8.23
CA VAL A 49 0.14 -3.80 6.89
C VAL A 49 -0.94 -2.73 6.96
N CYS A 50 -0.57 -1.47 6.68
CA CYS A 50 -1.45 -0.32 6.78
C CYS A 50 -1.97 0.10 5.40
N PHE A 51 -3.18 0.63 5.36
CA PHE A 51 -3.84 1.11 4.17
C PHE A 51 -4.57 2.41 4.48
N THR A 52 -4.81 3.20 3.45
CA THR A 52 -5.62 4.43 3.49
C THR A 52 -6.90 4.19 2.72
N GLU A 53 -8.05 4.52 3.31
CA GLU A 53 -9.29 4.65 2.53
C GLU A 53 -9.26 5.98 1.78
N ALA A 54 -8.88 5.93 0.50
CA ALA A 54 -8.78 7.09 -0.35
C ALA A 54 -9.63 6.92 -1.62
N PRO A 55 -10.68 7.73 -1.81
CA PRO A 55 -11.32 7.85 -3.11
C PRO A 55 -10.29 8.37 -4.11
N LEU A 56 -9.91 7.56 -5.10
CA LEU A 56 -8.88 7.95 -6.09
C LEU A 56 -9.25 9.24 -6.83
N ALA A 57 -10.54 9.45 -7.09
CA ALA A 57 -11.06 10.68 -7.70
C ALA A 57 -10.83 11.95 -6.84
N SER A 58 -10.52 11.79 -5.56
CA SER A 58 -10.16 12.89 -4.64
C SER A 58 -8.65 13.10 -4.52
N LEU A 59 -7.83 12.36 -5.28
CA LEU A 59 -6.37 12.50 -5.33
C LEU A 59 -5.82 13.01 -6.68
N PRO A 60 -6.50 13.91 -7.42
CA PRO A 60 -5.94 14.41 -8.68
C PRO A 60 -4.65 15.18 -8.38
N GLY A 61 -3.53 14.76 -9.00
CA GLY A 61 -2.22 15.36 -8.76
C GLY A 61 -1.48 14.86 -7.50
N GLY A 62 -1.96 13.81 -6.83
CA GLY A 62 -1.23 13.11 -5.77
C GLY A 62 -1.90 13.13 -4.39
N LEU A 63 -1.12 12.86 -3.34
CA LEU A 63 -1.61 12.73 -1.97
C LEU A 63 -1.98 14.09 -1.38
N VAL A 64 -3.23 14.23 -0.95
CA VAL A 64 -3.77 15.49 -0.42
C VAL A 64 -3.26 15.73 0.99
N ASN A 65 -2.54 16.82 1.23
CA ASN A 65 -1.88 17.27 2.48
C ASN A 65 -0.36 16.97 2.51
N PRO A 66 0.47 17.80 1.86
CA PRO A 66 1.92 17.63 1.81
C PRO A 66 2.60 17.58 3.19
N ASP A 67 2.08 18.31 4.17
CA ASP A 67 2.66 18.37 5.52
C ASP A 67 2.39 17.08 6.31
N ALA A 68 1.25 16.42 6.06
CA ALA A 68 0.83 15.24 6.80
C ALA A 68 1.08 13.91 6.04
N TYR A 69 1.02 13.91 4.70
CA TYR A 69 1.44 12.81 3.81
C TYR A 69 2.91 12.89 3.38
N SER A 70 3.75 13.77 3.94
CA SER A 70 5.14 14.02 3.52
C SER A 70 6.01 12.76 3.29
N ARG A 71 5.63 11.64 3.91
CA ARG A 71 6.32 10.34 3.83
C ARG A 71 5.99 9.51 2.59
N TYR A 72 4.82 9.74 1.99
CA TYR A 72 4.25 8.87 0.96
C TYR A 72 4.27 9.54 -0.40
N GLN A 73 4.46 8.72 -1.42
CA GLN A 73 4.37 9.14 -2.81
C GLN A 73 3.11 8.53 -3.45
N PRO A 74 2.60 9.09 -4.55
CA PRO A 74 1.38 8.63 -5.24
C PRO A 74 1.55 7.30 -6.00
N PHE A 75 2.23 6.34 -5.40
CA PHE A 75 2.43 4.97 -5.88
C PHE A 75 1.88 4.00 -4.84
N GLY A 76 1.24 2.92 -5.26
CA GLY A 76 0.73 1.96 -4.28
C GLY A 76 0.05 0.74 -4.86
N VAL A 77 -0.42 -0.11 -3.95
CA VAL A 77 -1.22 -1.29 -4.26
C VAL A 77 -2.62 -1.10 -3.71
N ILE A 78 -3.64 -1.29 -4.54
CA ILE A 78 -5.04 -1.07 -4.21
C ILE A 78 -5.82 -2.38 -4.14
N PHE A 79 -6.71 -2.48 -3.16
CA PHE A 79 -7.52 -3.65 -2.88
C PHE A 79 -8.98 -3.29 -2.69
N GLU A 80 -9.87 -4.25 -2.93
CA GLU A 80 -11.24 -4.17 -2.42
C GLU A 80 -11.22 -4.15 -0.88
N LYS A 81 -11.95 -3.22 -0.28
CA LYS A 81 -12.11 -3.13 1.18
C LYS A 81 -12.71 -4.42 1.74
N ALA A 82 -13.66 -5.03 1.03
CA ALA A 82 -14.24 -6.31 1.40
C ALA A 82 -13.19 -7.43 1.45
N HIS A 83 -12.22 -7.43 0.53
CA HIS A 83 -11.12 -8.39 0.53
C HIS A 83 -10.22 -8.18 1.76
N ILE A 84 -9.78 -6.94 2.03
CA ILE A 84 -8.96 -6.65 3.21
C ILE A 84 -9.70 -6.99 4.51
N PHE A 85 -11.01 -6.71 4.58
CA PHE A 85 -11.83 -7.06 5.74
C PHE A 85 -11.88 -8.58 5.98
N SER A 86 -12.01 -9.39 4.92
CA SER A 86 -12.03 -10.85 5.04
C SER A 86 -10.69 -11.43 5.50
N ARG A 87 -9.58 -10.72 5.24
CA ARG A 87 -8.22 -11.02 5.74
C ARG A 87 -7.99 -10.54 7.18
N GLY A 88 -9.03 -10.11 7.88
CA GLY A 88 -8.93 -9.60 9.26
C GLY A 88 -8.60 -8.11 9.36
N GLY A 89 -8.55 -7.41 8.23
CA GLY A 89 -8.30 -5.98 8.20
C GLY A 89 -9.42 -5.17 8.84
N ARG A 90 -9.08 -4.16 9.64
CA ARG A 90 -10.06 -3.31 10.34
C ARG A 90 -9.62 -1.85 10.30
N PRO A 91 -10.58 -0.90 10.38
CA PRO A 91 -10.24 0.50 10.59
C PRO A 91 -9.58 0.69 11.96
N VAL A 92 -8.66 1.65 12.03
CA VAL A 92 -8.08 2.10 13.29
C VAL A 92 -9.11 2.75 14.20
N ILE A 93 -8.81 2.82 15.48
CA ILE A 93 -9.61 3.45 16.53
C ILE A 93 -8.85 4.69 16.97
N TYR A 94 -9.30 5.84 16.47
CA TYR A 94 -8.83 7.17 16.86
C TYR A 94 -9.34 7.49 18.25
N GLN A 95 -8.41 7.67 19.20
CA GLN A 95 -8.71 8.03 20.58
C GLN A 95 -7.46 8.63 21.23
N SER A 96 -7.59 9.17 22.44
CA SER A 96 -6.44 9.73 23.16
C SER A 96 -5.39 8.67 23.47
N ASP A 97 -4.18 9.12 23.81
CA ASP A 97 -3.12 8.22 24.23
C ASP A 97 -3.47 7.48 25.54
N ALA A 98 -4.16 8.18 26.45
CA ALA A 98 -4.59 7.64 27.73
C ALA A 98 -5.58 6.47 27.59
N GLU A 99 -6.46 6.53 26.59
CA GLU A 99 -7.47 5.49 26.33
C GLU A 99 -6.89 4.18 25.78
N TYR A 100 -5.62 4.16 25.35
CA TYR A 100 -4.93 2.94 24.90
C TYR A 100 -5.02 1.79 25.91
N HIS A 101 -4.91 2.12 27.21
CA HIS A 101 -4.93 1.12 28.28
C HIS A 101 -6.33 0.60 28.60
N ALA A 102 -7.38 1.30 28.17
CA ALA A 102 -8.77 0.86 28.29
C ALA A 102 -9.16 -0.14 27.18
N LEU A 103 -8.41 -0.20 26.08
CA LEU A 103 -8.62 -1.20 25.03
C LEU A 103 -8.26 -2.61 25.51
N ARG A 104 -9.08 -3.58 25.09
CA ARG A 104 -8.73 -5.01 25.15
C ARG A 104 -7.46 -5.26 24.33
N ASP A 105 -6.61 -6.18 24.78
CA ASP A 105 -5.33 -6.50 24.12
C ASP A 105 -5.48 -6.90 22.64
N GLU A 106 -6.58 -7.59 22.32
CA GLU A 106 -6.94 -8.01 20.97
C GLU A 106 -7.18 -6.83 20.01
N MET A 107 -7.44 -5.63 20.54
CA MET A 107 -7.79 -4.43 19.77
C MET A 107 -6.69 -3.36 19.79
N LYS A 108 -5.68 -3.48 20.67
CA LYS A 108 -4.64 -2.46 20.84
C LYS A 108 -3.85 -2.12 19.57
N TRP A 109 -3.67 -3.08 18.66
CA TRP A 109 -3.03 -2.86 17.36
C TRP A 109 -3.79 -1.89 16.44
N ARG A 110 -5.06 -1.62 16.75
CA ARG A 110 -5.90 -0.66 16.02
C ARG A 110 -5.81 0.75 16.59
N HIS A 111 -5.17 0.97 17.73
CA HIS A 111 -5.07 2.31 18.32
C HIS A 111 -4.30 3.27 17.40
N MET A 112 -4.83 4.48 17.26
CA MET A 112 -4.15 5.62 16.67
C MET A 112 -4.43 6.84 17.53
N ARG A 113 -3.38 7.59 17.90
CA ARG A 113 -3.52 8.76 18.76
C ARG A 113 -4.30 9.85 18.02
N TYR A 114 -5.32 10.37 18.68
CA TYR A 114 -6.15 11.47 18.22
C TYR A 114 -6.43 12.42 19.38
N GLU A 115 -5.79 13.59 19.36
CA GLU A 115 -5.82 14.61 20.40
C GLU A 115 -5.79 15.99 19.72
N PRO A 116 -6.92 16.46 19.17
CA PRO A 116 -6.98 17.72 18.43
C PRO A 116 -6.80 18.96 19.32
N ASP A 117 -6.91 18.80 20.64
CA ASP A 117 -6.71 19.82 21.67
C ASP A 117 -5.27 19.88 22.21
N ALA A 118 -4.40 18.96 21.78
CA ALA A 118 -2.98 18.98 22.13
C ALA A 118 -2.24 20.16 21.47
N ASN A 119 -1.02 20.45 21.95
CA ASN A 119 -0.14 21.44 21.35
C ASN A 119 1.26 20.85 21.04
N PRO A 120 1.59 20.57 19.76
CA PRO A 120 0.74 20.72 18.57
C PRO A 120 -0.43 19.70 18.55
N PRO A 121 -1.53 19.99 17.83
CA PRO A 121 -2.63 19.04 17.64
C PRO A 121 -2.18 17.74 16.99
N VAL A 122 -2.77 16.61 17.39
CA VAL A 122 -2.51 15.30 16.80
C VAL A 122 -3.76 14.78 16.12
N ASP A 123 -3.78 14.80 14.79
CA ASP A 123 -4.90 14.33 13.98
C ASP A 123 -4.42 13.60 12.71
N PHE A 124 -4.68 12.29 12.67
CA PHE A 124 -4.45 11.41 11.52
C PHE A 124 -5.76 10.87 10.93
N GLY A 125 -6.91 11.48 11.27
CA GLY A 125 -8.23 11.07 10.81
C GLY A 125 -8.39 11.18 9.29
N TRP A 126 -7.62 12.05 8.65
CA TRP A 126 -7.57 12.21 7.20
C TRP A 126 -6.97 11.00 6.48
N GLU A 127 -6.14 10.18 7.13
CA GLU A 127 -5.64 8.92 6.55
C GLU A 127 -6.76 7.87 6.42
N ARG A 128 -7.80 7.97 7.26
CA ARG A 128 -8.85 6.95 7.40
C ARG A 128 -8.22 5.54 7.41
N GLU A 129 -7.26 5.36 8.31
CA GLU A 129 -6.33 4.24 8.26
C GLU A 129 -7.04 2.90 8.51
N TRP A 130 -6.67 1.90 7.72
CA TRP A 130 -7.01 0.50 7.92
C TRP A 130 -5.73 -0.30 8.18
N ARG A 131 -5.82 -1.32 9.02
CA ARG A 131 -4.69 -2.19 9.36
C ARG A 131 -5.07 -3.64 9.20
N VAL A 132 -4.13 -4.47 8.76
CA VAL A 132 -4.13 -5.92 8.91
C VAL A 132 -2.97 -6.29 9.82
N ARG A 133 -3.23 -6.92 10.97
CA ARG A 133 -2.18 -7.37 11.89
C ARG A 133 -1.48 -8.62 11.33
N ALA A 134 -0.37 -8.41 10.64
CA ALA A 134 0.42 -9.46 10.00
C ALA A 134 1.87 -9.00 9.76
N GLU A 135 2.80 -9.95 9.71
CA GLU A 135 4.19 -9.72 9.29
C GLU A 135 4.30 -9.40 7.81
N ALA A 136 3.44 -10.02 7.01
CA ALA A 136 3.37 -9.87 5.57
C ALA A 136 1.95 -10.20 5.07
N LEU A 137 1.56 -9.59 3.96
CA LEU A 137 0.34 -9.88 3.23
C LEU A 137 0.71 -10.17 1.77
N GLU A 138 0.60 -11.43 1.38
CA GLU A 138 0.74 -11.86 -0.01
C GLU A 138 -0.49 -11.45 -0.82
N PHE A 139 -0.26 -11.09 -2.08
CA PHE A 139 -1.33 -10.73 -3.01
C PHE A 139 -1.01 -11.18 -4.44
N ARG A 140 -1.97 -11.03 -5.34
CA ARG A 140 -1.86 -11.40 -6.75
C ARG A 140 -2.57 -10.38 -7.65
N PRO A 141 -2.24 -10.32 -8.95
CA PRO A 141 -2.87 -9.40 -9.89
C PRO A 141 -4.40 -9.54 -10.02
N ASP A 142 -4.98 -10.70 -9.67
CA ASP A 142 -6.44 -10.93 -9.75
C ASP A 142 -7.22 -10.34 -8.55
N ILE A 143 -6.54 -9.98 -7.46
CA ILE A 143 -7.17 -9.46 -6.24
C ILE A 143 -6.69 -8.06 -5.85
N ALA A 144 -5.72 -7.52 -6.57
CA ALA A 144 -5.12 -6.23 -6.32
C ALA A 144 -4.81 -5.50 -7.63
N GLY A 145 -4.86 -4.18 -7.59
CA GLY A 145 -4.37 -3.31 -8.67
C GLY A 145 -3.20 -2.44 -8.21
N LEU A 146 -2.66 -1.69 -9.14
CA LEU A 146 -1.56 -0.75 -8.91
C LEU A 146 -2.08 0.68 -9.08
N VAL A 147 -1.67 1.57 -8.19
CA VAL A 147 -1.95 3.01 -8.25
C VAL A 147 -0.66 3.71 -8.66
N LEU A 148 -0.75 4.52 -9.71
CA LEU A 148 0.37 5.27 -10.28
C LEU A 148 -0.08 6.72 -10.59
N PRO A 149 0.85 7.68 -10.65
CA PRO A 149 0.50 9.06 -10.97
C PRO A 149 -0.09 9.20 -12.38
N ASP A 150 0.68 8.77 -13.38
CA ASP A 150 0.38 8.95 -14.80
C ASP A 150 0.99 7.81 -15.67
N GLU A 151 0.75 7.86 -16.97
CA GLU A 151 1.23 6.86 -17.95
C GLU A 151 2.76 6.78 -18.04
N THR A 152 3.49 7.88 -17.81
CA THR A 152 4.95 7.86 -17.85
C THR A 152 5.51 6.93 -16.77
N TRP A 153 4.90 6.91 -15.60
CA TRP A 153 5.29 6.01 -14.52
C TRP A 153 4.88 4.56 -14.78
N LEU A 154 3.76 4.34 -15.47
CA LEU A 154 3.34 3.02 -15.91
C LEU A 154 4.36 2.42 -16.89
N ASP A 155 4.73 3.17 -17.93
CA ASP A 155 5.72 2.72 -18.94
C ASP A 155 7.04 2.32 -18.28
N ARG A 156 7.48 3.11 -17.29
CA ARG A 156 8.70 2.81 -16.51
C ARG A 156 8.57 1.55 -15.66
N LEU A 157 7.40 1.32 -15.06
CA LEU A 157 7.13 0.13 -14.27
C LEU A 157 7.08 -1.12 -15.15
N GLU A 158 6.45 -1.04 -16.31
CA GLU A 158 6.41 -2.12 -17.30
C GLU A 158 7.80 -2.45 -17.84
N ALA A 159 8.58 -1.43 -18.19
CA ALA A 159 9.97 -1.61 -18.63
C ALA A 159 10.81 -2.29 -17.55
N ALA A 160 10.69 -1.88 -16.29
CA ALA A 160 11.38 -2.51 -15.17
C ALA A 160 10.96 -3.98 -14.98
N HIS A 161 9.66 -4.29 -15.11
CA HIS A 161 9.15 -5.66 -15.08
C HIS A 161 9.74 -6.49 -16.21
N HIS A 162 9.78 -5.96 -17.44
CA HIS A 162 10.35 -6.67 -18.59
C HIS A 162 11.84 -6.96 -18.44
N GLU A 163 12.62 -5.98 -18.00
CA GLU A 163 14.06 -6.16 -17.72
C GLU A 163 14.29 -7.24 -16.66
N GLN A 164 13.49 -7.21 -15.58
CA GLN A 164 13.56 -8.22 -14.53
C GLN A 164 13.20 -9.62 -15.05
N GLN A 165 12.19 -9.73 -15.91
CA GLN A 165 11.83 -11.00 -16.55
C GLN A 165 12.93 -11.51 -17.50
N ASP A 166 13.62 -10.63 -18.21
CA ASP A 166 14.78 -11.00 -19.03
C ASP A 166 15.91 -11.57 -18.18
N TRP A 167 16.19 -10.95 -17.03
CA TRP A 167 17.15 -11.47 -16.05
C TRP A 167 16.75 -12.84 -15.51
N GLN A 168 15.48 -13.02 -15.12
CA GLN A 168 14.99 -14.28 -14.58
C GLN A 168 15.07 -15.42 -15.61
N VAL A 169 14.73 -15.15 -16.87
CA VAL A 169 14.88 -16.11 -17.97
C VAL A 169 16.36 -16.44 -18.21
N TYR A 170 17.24 -15.43 -18.19
CA TYR A 170 18.68 -15.64 -18.34
C TYR A 170 19.22 -16.54 -17.21
N GLU A 171 18.85 -16.27 -15.96
CA GLU A 171 19.24 -17.10 -14.82
C GLU A 171 18.74 -18.54 -14.94
N TYR A 172 17.47 -18.73 -15.30
CA TYR A 172 16.91 -20.07 -15.49
C TYR A 172 17.54 -20.81 -16.66
N SER A 173 18.05 -20.11 -17.69
CA SER A 173 18.74 -20.73 -18.82
C SER A 173 20.07 -21.43 -18.45
N PHE A 174 20.60 -21.20 -17.25
CA PHE A 174 21.75 -21.96 -16.74
C PHE A 174 21.37 -23.36 -16.24
N VAL A 175 20.12 -23.58 -15.86
CA VAL A 175 19.61 -24.84 -15.30
C VAL A 175 18.67 -25.55 -16.27
N LEU A 176 17.94 -24.78 -17.09
CA LEU A 176 16.96 -25.22 -18.07
C LEU A 176 17.41 -24.84 -19.49
N ASP A 177 16.89 -25.51 -20.50
CA ASP A 177 17.00 -25.00 -21.88
C ASP A 177 16.35 -23.61 -21.97
N ARG A 178 16.90 -22.71 -22.80
CA ARG A 178 16.38 -21.35 -22.93
C ARG A 178 14.90 -21.31 -23.33
N GLN A 179 14.45 -22.21 -24.21
CA GLN A 179 13.04 -22.27 -24.59
C GLN A 179 12.15 -22.67 -23.42
N LEU A 180 12.64 -23.54 -22.53
CA LEU A 180 11.95 -23.89 -21.28
C LEU A 180 11.97 -22.73 -20.28
N ALA A 181 13.09 -22.01 -20.16
CA ALA A 181 13.19 -20.84 -19.29
C ALA A 181 12.19 -19.74 -19.68
N GLU A 182 12.01 -19.48 -20.99
CA GLU A 182 11.02 -18.50 -21.49
C GLU A 182 9.57 -18.86 -21.11
N LEU A 183 9.24 -20.13 -20.86
CA LEU A 183 7.90 -20.52 -20.40
C LEU A 183 7.59 -20.04 -18.98
N TYR A 184 8.62 -19.70 -18.19
CA TYR A 184 8.47 -19.14 -16.85
C TYR A 184 8.30 -17.61 -16.84
N ARG A 185 8.40 -16.96 -18.01
CA ARG A 185 8.19 -15.52 -18.13
C ARG A 185 6.77 -15.14 -17.75
N GLU A 186 6.65 -14.25 -16.78
CA GLU A 186 5.37 -13.72 -16.35
C GLU A 186 5.01 -12.44 -17.11
N PRO A 187 3.86 -12.37 -17.77
CA PRO A 187 3.38 -11.14 -18.39
C PRO A 187 2.92 -10.12 -17.33
N PHE A 188 3.03 -8.84 -17.65
CA PHE A 188 2.48 -7.76 -16.82
C PHE A 188 0.95 -7.77 -16.92
N ARG A 189 0.26 -8.30 -15.90
CA ARG A 189 -1.21 -8.50 -15.87
C ARG A 189 -1.92 -7.69 -14.79
N TRP A 190 -1.33 -6.57 -14.37
CA TRP A 190 -1.89 -5.76 -13.31
C TRP A 190 -3.03 -4.88 -13.82
N ASN A 191 -4.09 -4.76 -13.02
CA ASN A 191 -5.05 -3.69 -13.20
C ASN A 191 -4.44 -2.38 -12.68
N VAL A 192 -4.44 -1.32 -13.50
CA VAL A 192 -3.75 -0.07 -13.19
C VAL A 192 -4.76 1.07 -13.03
N PHE A 193 -4.56 1.87 -11.99
CA PHE A 193 -5.34 3.06 -11.68
C PHE A 193 -4.43 4.29 -11.72
N LEU A 194 -4.63 5.13 -12.72
CA LEU A 194 -3.91 6.40 -12.86
C LEU A 194 -4.64 7.50 -12.10
N LEU A 195 -3.90 8.39 -11.44
CA LEU A 195 -4.46 9.50 -10.66
C LEU A 195 -4.76 10.75 -11.50
N GLY A 196 -4.14 10.86 -12.68
CA GLY A 196 -4.40 11.91 -13.67
C GLY A 196 -3.16 12.66 -14.10
#